data_AF-A0A7X7WDA1-F1
#
_entry.id   AF-A0A7X7WDA1-F1
#
_cell.length_a   1.000
_cell.length_b   1.000
_cell.length_c   1.000
_cell.angle_alpha   90.00
_cell.angle_beta   90.00
_cell.angle_gamma   90.00
#
_symmetry.space_group_name_H-M   'P 1'
#
loop_
_entity.id
_entity.type
_entity.pdbx_description
1 polymer ?
#
loop_
_entity_poly.entity_id
_entity_poly.type
_entity_poly.pdbx_seq_one_letter_code
_entity_poly.pdbx_strand_id
1 'polypeptide(L)'
;MKIISILIINAYLANHVLAKQAVDAYSDHYKEQGEGSTQAYVRAEKIDDFLKAVNEFAYALSQSGEKQVVKDAINQAQSYAISENKDLYHFAQLVVAKTQNADVKAKGQALMTFIKDKLVAHNRTNNSEGGWWGPVSYENSHGVAIYMPSSGLGAGYDELAWAKYSNWDEFIKWYQENDKENKLTSNEKSSSVKIGDLLNGLPVSDKISFMNSIRIYNGRVASQSYYELEKNKMKTSEIDKILSVFGYNEEKSIEQKPIKEVSMVDFSELFYGIPEKNLSNFYDSIVMVDGYFASMKIGEIDKFLTPERKEQILDSLMPNFNNSKDRKRDEWCEVWIVNDSKNVYRGCSYQEKYVCNSATCK
;
A
#
# COMPACT_ATOMS: atom_id res chain seq x y z
N MET A 1 9.14 -2.79 -44.99
CA MET A 1 10.24 -1.92 -45.44
C MET A 1 10.07 -0.42 -45.09
N LYS A 2 8.92 0.04 -44.55
CA LYS A 2 8.66 1.47 -44.21
C LYS A 2 9.48 1.97 -42.99
N ILE A 3 9.64 1.17 -41.92
CA ILE A 3 10.32 1.61 -40.67
C ILE A 3 11.81 1.91 -40.85
N ILE A 4 12.54 1.08 -41.62
CA ILE A 4 13.98 1.29 -41.88
C ILE A 4 14.21 2.62 -42.62
N SER A 5 13.31 2.97 -43.55
CA SER A 5 13.39 4.25 -44.27
C SER A 5 13.18 5.44 -43.33
N ILE A 6 12.28 5.32 -42.34
CA ILE A 6 12.07 6.36 -41.31
C ILE A 6 13.32 6.54 -40.44
N LEU A 7 13.97 5.44 -40.02
CA LEU A 7 15.16 5.49 -39.17
C LEU A 7 16.39 6.06 -39.89
N ILE A 8 16.55 5.79 -41.20
CA ILE A 8 17.73 6.19 -41.97
C ILE A 8 17.59 7.62 -42.52
N ILE A 9 16.40 8.04 -42.93
CA ILE A 9 16.18 9.36 -43.57
C ILE A 9 16.01 10.48 -42.53
N ASN A 10 15.57 10.16 -41.31
CA ASN A 10 15.17 11.15 -40.31
C ASN A 10 16.07 11.21 -39.07
N ALA A 11 17.39 11.05 -39.22
CA ALA A 11 18.36 11.21 -38.11
C ALA A 11 18.30 12.59 -37.41
N TYR A 12 17.57 13.56 -37.98
CA TYR A 12 17.36 14.91 -37.48
C TYR A 12 15.99 15.17 -36.83
N LEU A 13 15.08 14.20 -36.79
CA LEU A 13 13.79 14.38 -36.09
C LEU A 13 13.97 14.26 -34.58
N ALA A 14 13.20 15.04 -33.83
CA ALA A 14 13.11 14.88 -32.38
C ALA A 14 12.57 13.48 -32.02
N ASN A 15 13.15 12.85 -31.00
CA ASN A 15 12.86 11.46 -30.59
C ASN A 15 11.35 11.13 -30.49
N HIS A 16 10.53 12.07 -30.02
CA HIS A 16 9.08 11.86 -29.88
C HIS A 16 8.34 11.77 -31.23
N VAL A 17 8.81 12.48 -32.26
CA VAL A 17 8.24 12.40 -33.62
C VAL A 17 8.55 11.03 -34.21
N LEU A 18 9.79 10.58 -34.08
CA LEU A 18 10.22 9.26 -34.54
C LEU A 18 9.45 8.13 -33.85
N ALA A 19 9.32 8.20 -32.51
CA ALA A 19 8.56 7.22 -31.74
C ALA A 19 7.09 7.16 -32.17
N LYS A 20 6.44 8.32 -32.36
CA LYS A 20 5.08 8.39 -32.88
C LYS A 20 4.96 7.77 -34.28
N GLN A 21 5.87 8.11 -35.19
CA GLN A 21 5.88 7.56 -36.55
C GLN A 21 6.07 6.05 -36.58
N ALA A 22 6.89 5.49 -35.67
CA ALA A 22 7.07 4.05 -35.55
C ALA A 22 5.75 3.35 -35.15
N VAL A 23 5.04 3.89 -34.16
CA VAL A 23 3.72 3.40 -33.73
C VAL A 23 2.68 3.50 -34.87
N ASP A 24 2.64 4.64 -35.57
CA ASP A 24 1.72 4.85 -36.70
C ASP A 24 2.02 3.86 -37.83
N ALA A 25 3.28 3.71 -38.24
CA ALA A 25 3.68 2.80 -39.31
C ALA A 25 3.37 1.33 -38.97
N TYR A 26 3.53 0.93 -37.70
CA TYR A 26 3.15 -0.41 -37.24
C TYR A 26 1.63 -0.60 -37.33
N SER A 27 0.84 0.32 -36.76
CA SER A 27 -0.62 0.23 -36.78
C SER A 27 -1.17 0.25 -38.21
N ASP A 28 -0.67 1.12 -39.09
CA ASP A 28 -1.14 1.21 -40.47
C ASP A 28 -0.85 -0.08 -41.25
N HIS A 29 0.29 -0.73 -40.99
CA HIS A 29 0.65 -2.00 -41.63
C HIS A 29 -0.34 -3.13 -41.30
N TYR A 30 -0.68 -3.32 -40.03
CA TYR A 30 -1.64 -4.36 -39.62
C TYR A 30 -3.08 -4.00 -40.02
N LYS A 31 -3.41 -2.71 -40.01
CA LYS A 31 -4.70 -2.23 -40.50
C LYS A 31 -4.91 -2.53 -41.99
N GLU A 32 -3.90 -2.33 -42.82
CA GLU A 32 -3.92 -2.70 -44.25
C GLU A 32 -4.18 -4.20 -44.48
N GLN A 33 -3.86 -5.05 -43.49
CA GLN A 33 -4.07 -6.51 -43.54
C GLN A 33 -5.37 -6.96 -42.87
N GLY A 34 -6.13 -6.05 -42.27
CA GLY A 34 -7.32 -6.41 -41.47
C GLY A 34 -6.98 -7.17 -40.18
N GLU A 35 -5.75 -7.01 -39.67
CA GLU A 35 -5.25 -7.73 -38.51
C GLU A 35 -5.28 -6.89 -37.23
N GLY A 36 -5.53 -7.58 -36.11
CA GLY A 36 -5.64 -6.95 -34.80
C GLY A 36 -4.26 -6.58 -34.27
N SER A 37 -4.09 -5.36 -33.77
CA SER A 37 -2.79 -4.90 -33.25
C SER A 37 -2.94 -3.83 -32.19
N THR A 38 -1.94 -3.75 -31.30
CA THR A 38 -1.77 -2.69 -30.32
C THR A 38 -0.31 -2.25 -30.35
N GLN A 39 -0.06 -0.95 -30.32
CA GLN A 39 1.28 -0.41 -30.18
C GLN A 39 1.21 0.96 -29.51
N ALA A 40 2.07 1.16 -28.51
CA ALA A 40 2.15 2.41 -27.76
C ALA A 40 3.59 2.91 -27.65
N TYR A 41 3.71 4.21 -27.42
CA TYR A 41 4.93 4.91 -27.05
C TYR A 41 4.70 5.59 -25.69
N VAL A 42 5.58 5.29 -24.73
CA VAL A 42 5.57 5.85 -23.38
C VAL A 42 6.77 6.76 -23.13
N ARG A 43 6.59 7.75 -22.26
CA ARG A 43 7.62 8.68 -21.81
C ARG A 43 8.46 8.05 -20.69
N ALA A 44 9.69 7.65 -21.00
CA ALA A 44 10.58 7.02 -20.03
C ALA A 44 10.89 7.94 -18.83
N GLU A 45 10.94 9.26 -19.06
CA GLU A 45 11.13 10.26 -18.02
C GLU A 45 9.96 10.36 -17.02
N LYS A 46 8.89 9.60 -17.23
CA LYS A 46 7.69 9.53 -16.38
C LYS A 46 7.55 8.23 -15.60
N ILE A 47 8.54 7.33 -15.65
CA ILE A 47 8.44 6.02 -15.00
C ILE A 47 8.48 6.13 -13.46
N ASP A 48 9.27 7.03 -12.87
CA ASP A 48 9.29 7.20 -11.41
C ASP A 48 7.94 7.76 -10.89
N ASP A 49 7.39 8.75 -11.58
CA ASP A 49 6.06 9.31 -11.29
C ASP A 49 4.96 8.24 -11.49
N PHE A 50 5.09 7.40 -12.52
CA PHE A 50 4.19 6.28 -12.78
C PHE A 50 4.21 5.26 -11.64
N LEU A 51 5.41 4.87 -11.19
CA LEU A 51 5.61 3.95 -10.09
C LEU A 51 4.90 4.45 -8.83
N LYS A 52 5.04 5.74 -8.51
CA LYS A 52 4.34 6.36 -7.40
C LYS A 52 2.82 6.26 -7.55
N ALA A 53 2.27 6.59 -8.71
CA ALA A 53 0.82 6.53 -8.95
C ALA A 53 0.27 5.10 -8.82
N VAL A 54 1.02 4.11 -9.30
CA VAL A 54 0.64 2.69 -9.17
C VAL A 54 0.72 2.23 -7.73
N ASN A 55 1.76 2.60 -6.99
CA ASN A 55 1.92 2.24 -5.58
C ASN A 55 0.80 2.81 -4.71
N GLU A 56 0.42 4.07 -4.93
CA GLU A 56 -0.69 4.70 -4.22
C GLU A 56 -2.02 3.99 -4.50
N PHE A 57 -2.26 3.60 -5.76
CA PHE A 57 -3.49 2.89 -6.14
C PHE A 57 -3.52 1.45 -5.59
N ALA A 58 -2.43 0.69 -5.75
CA ALA A 58 -2.30 -0.66 -5.23
C ALA A 58 -2.43 -0.70 -3.70
N TYR A 59 -1.83 0.28 -3.01
CA TYR A 59 -1.97 0.43 -1.57
C TYR A 59 -3.43 0.70 -1.19
N ALA A 60 -4.07 1.72 -1.77
CA ALA A 60 -5.48 2.05 -1.51
C ALA A 60 -6.40 0.84 -1.71
N LEU A 61 -6.18 0.06 -2.78
CA LEU A 61 -6.92 -1.18 -3.04
C LEU A 61 -6.74 -2.19 -1.89
N SER A 62 -5.50 -2.48 -1.51
CA SER A 62 -5.21 -3.45 -0.44
C SER A 62 -5.81 -3.05 0.91
N GLN A 63 -5.89 -1.74 1.21
CA GLN A 63 -6.48 -1.22 2.45
C GLN A 63 -8.01 -1.16 2.42
N SER A 64 -8.63 -1.18 1.24
CA SER A 64 -10.09 -1.06 1.11
C SER A 64 -10.88 -2.29 1.59
N GLY A 65 -10.25 -3.46 1.58
CA GLY A 65 -10.93 -4.75 1.77
C GLY A 65 -11.80 -5.19 0.59
N GLU A 66 -11.89 -4.42 -0.50
CA GLU A 66 -12.79 -4.68 -1.64
C GLU A 66 -12.23 -5.72 -2.64
N LYS A 67 -11.78 -6.88 -2.14
CA LYS A 67 -11.17 -7.94 -2.97
C LYS A 67 -12.06 -8.39 -4.13
N GLN A 68 -13.37 -8.49 -3.92
CA GLN A 68 -14.30 -8.90 -4.97
C GLN A 68 -14.39 -7.88 -6.10
N VAL A 69 -14.41 -6.58 -5.78
CA VAL A 69 -14.39 -5.50 -6.79
C VAL A 69 -13.14 -5.60 -7.66
N VAL A 70 -11.99 -5.85 -7.01
CA VAL A 70 -10.70 -6.05 -7.69
C VAL A 70 -10.73 -7.29 -8.60
N LYS A 71 -11.15 -8.45 -8.10
CA LYS A 71 -11.22 -9.70 -8.88
C LYS A 71 -12.14 -9.56 -10.09
N ASP A 72 -13.30 -8.95 -9.89
CA ASP A 72 -14.25 -8.68 -10.97
C ASP A 72 -13.65 -7.76 -12.03
N ALA A 73 -12.95 -6.71 -11.61
CA ALA A 73 -12.26 -5.79 -12.51
C ALA A 73 -11.11 -6.47 -13.28
N ILE A 74 -10.31 -7.33 -12.64
CA ILE A 74 -9.26 -8.12 -13.31
C ILE A 74 -9.87 -9.00 -14.40
N ASN A 75 -10.97 -9.70 -14.10
CA ASN A 75 -11.63 -10.59 -15.04
C ASN A 75 -12.22 -9.85 -16.25
N GLN A 76 -12.68 -8.61 -16.05
CA GLN A 76 -13.27 -7.76 -17.10
C GLN A 76 -12.25 -6.92 -17.87
N ALA A 77 -11.06 -6.67 -17.28
CA ALA A 77 -10.04 -5.84 -17.90
C ALA A 77 -9.55 -6.45 -19.22
N GLN A 78 -9.19 -5.57 -20.15
CA GLN A 78 -8.71 -5.91 -21.49
C GLN A 78 -7.48 -6.78 -21.34
N SER A 79 -7.55 -8.01 -21.84
CA SER A 79 -6.38 -8.88 -21.94
C SER A 79 -5.68 -8.73 -23.28
N TYR A 80 -4.41 -9.13 -23.28
CA TYR A 80 -3.59 -9.25 -24.47
C TYR A 80 -3.36 -10.73 -24.80
N ALA A 81 -2.31 -11.05 -25.56
CA ALA A 81 -1.97 -12.42 -25.96
C ALA A 81 -1.82 -13.39 -24.76
N ILE A 82 -1.41 -12.88 -23.60
CA ILE A 82 -1.41 -13.60 -22.32
C ILE A 82 -2.55 -13.02 -21.48
N SER A 83 -3.47 -13.87 -21.03
CA SER A 83 -4.68 -13.46 -20.29
C SER A 83 -4.37 -12.69 -19.01
N GLU A 84 -3.23 -12.98 -18.38
CA GLU A 84 -2.73 -12.33 -17.15
C GLU A 84 -2.12 -10.95 -17.42
N ASN A 85 -1.84 -10.61 -18.68
CA ASN A 85 -1.43 -9.26 -19.06
C ASN A 85 -2.70 -8.44 -19.32
N LYS A 86 -3.04 -7.57 -18.36
CA LYS A 86 -4.24 -6.75 -18.37
C LYS A 86 -3.90 -5.29 -18.64
N ASP A 87 -4.79 -4.58 -19.32
CA ASP A 87 -4.67 -3.13 -19.47
C ASP A 87 -4.89 -2.43 -18.12
N LEU A 88 -3.87 -1.72 -17.64
CA LEU A 88 -3.88 -1.11 -16.31
C LEU A 88 -4.92 0.01 -16.20
N TYR A 89 -5.09 0.82 -17.25
CA TYR A 89 -6.09 1.88 -17.25
C TYR A 89 -7.50 1.28 -17.19
N HIS A 90 -7.81 0.31 -18.05
CA HIS A 90 -9.14 -0.31 -18.07
C HIS A 90 -9.43 -1.02 -16.75
N PHE A 91 -8.45 -1.69 -16.15
CA PHE A 91 -8.58 -2.22 -14.79
C PHE A 91 -8.94 -1.13 -13.78
N ALA A 92 -8.18 -0.03 -13.73
CA ALA A 92 -8.44 1.07 -12.81
C ALA A 92 -9.82 1.70 -13.04
N GLN A 93 -10.25 1.83 -14.30
CA GLN A 93 -11.58 2.31 -14.69
C GLN A 93 -12.70 1.44 -14.13
N LEU A 94 -12.57 0.12 -14.27
CA LEU A 94 -13.54 -0.85 -13.78
C LEU A 94 -13.64 -0.84 -12.24
N VAL A 95 -12.50 -0.70 -11.55
CA VAL A 95 -12.45 -0.53 -10.09
C VAL A 95 -13.15 0.77 -9.69
N VAL A 96 -12.76 1.91 -10.26
CA VAL A 96 -13.32 3.24 -9.95
C VAL A 96 -14.83 3.32 -10.18
N ALA A 97 -15.35 2.56 -11.15
CA ALA A 97 -16.78 2.51 -11.43
C ALA A 97 -17.60 1.76 -10.35
N LYS A 98 -16.97 0.88 -9.57
CA LYS A 98 -17.66 -0.04 -8.64
C LYS A 98 -17.31 0.16 -7.17
N THR A 99 -16.10 0.62 -6.88
CA THR A 99 -15.62 0.88 -5.51
C THR A 99 -16.53 1.84 -4.75
N GLN A 100 -16.76 1.55 -3.47
CA GLN A 100 -17.39 2.49 -2.53
C GLN A 100 -16.35 3.29 -1.74
N ASN A 101 -15.07 2.90 -1.81
CA ASN A 101 -13.99 3.57 -1.11
C ASN A 101 -13.57 4.85 -1.86
N ALA A 102 -13.73 6.00 -1.19
CA ALA A 102 -13.43 7.30 -1.78
C ALA A 102 -11.94 7.49 -2.12
N ASP A 103 -11.03 6.91 -1.33
CA ASP A 103 -9.59 6.98 -1.58
C ASP A 103 -9.20 6.12 -2.79
N VAL A 104 -9.72 4.89 -2.89
CA VAL A 104 -9.56 4.05 -4.08
C VAL A 104 -10.04 4.78 -5.33
N LYS A 105 -11.21 5.41 -5.25
CA LYS A 105 -11.78 6.18 -6.36
C LYS A 105 -10.85 7.31 -6.80
N ALA A 106 -10.35 8.10 -5.84
CA ALA A 106 -9.45 9.22 -6.11
C ALA A 106 -8.10 8.75 -6.71
N LYS A 107 -7.48 7.72 -6.12
CA LYS A 107 -6.19 7.18 -6.59
C LYS A 107 -6.31 6.49 -7.94
N GLY A 108 -7.38 5.76 -8.19
CA GLY A 108 -7.66 5.16 -9.51
C GLY A 108 -7.86 6.23 -10.59
N GLN A 109 -8.58 7.31 -10.30
CA GLN A 109 -8.73 8.46 -11.22
C GLN A 109 -7.40 9.17 -11.49
N ALA A 110 -6.59 9.36 -10.46
CA ALA A 110 -5.25 9.95 -10.60
C ALA A 110 -4.35 9.08 -11.49
N LEU A 111 -4.33 7.76 -11.28
CA LEU A 111 -3.56 6.82 -12.10
C LEU A 111 -4.03 6.85 -13.56
N MET A 112 -5.33 6.77 -13.81
CA MET A 112 -5.89 6.85 -15.17
C MET A 112 -5.48 8.14 -15.88
N THR A 113 -5.63 9.29 -15.20
CA THR A 113 -5.23 10.60 -15.72
C THR A 113 -3.73 10.62 -16.03
N PHE A 114 -2.91 10.09 -15.12
CA PHE A 114 -1.47 10.03 -15.32
C PHE A 114 -1.07 9.18 -16.54
N ILE A 115 -1.65 7.99 -16.69
CA ILE A 115 -1.41 7.10 -17.84
C ILE A 115 -1.74 7.84 -19.14
N LYS A 116 -2.92 8.46 -19.20
CA LYS A 116 -3.44 9.09 -20.42
C LYS A 116 -2.72 10.40 -20.78
N ASP A 117 -2.47 11.26 -19.80
CA ASP A 117 -2.05 12.63 -20.06
C ASP A 117 -0.53 12.82 -19.93
N LYS A 118 0.17 11.93 -19.21
CA LYS A 118 1.59 12.08 -18.87
C LYS A 118 2.44 10.93 -19.38
N LEU A 119 2.05 9.68 -19.16
CA LEU A 119 2.90 8.52 -19.48
C LEU A 119 2.81 8.13 -20.95
N VAL A 120 1.62 7.82 -21.44
CA VAL A 120 1.39 7.31 -22.80
C VAL A 120 1.32 8.50 -23.75
N ALA A 121 2.36 8.69 -24.54
CA ALA A 121 2.45 9.82 -25.46
C ALA A 121 1.71 9.55 -26.77
N HIS A 122 1.61 8.29 -27.19
CA HIS A 122 0.85 7.89 -28.38
C HIS A 122 0.46 6.42 -28.26
N ASN A 123 -0.80 6.09 -28.57
CA ASN A 123 -1.32 4.74 -28.55
C ASN A 123 -2.19 4.51 -29.79
N ARG A 124 -2.03 3.36 -30.43
CA ARG A 124 -2.80 2.97 -31.61
C ARG A 124 -3.27 1.53 -31.44
N THR A 125 -4.52 1.29 -31.78
CA THR A 125 -5.15 -0.03 -31.75
C THR A 125 -5.86 -0.29 -33.07
N ASN A 126 -5.93 -1.55 -33.48
CA ASN A 126 -6.74 -2.02 -34.60
C ASN A 126 -7.51 -3.26 -34.15
N ASN A 127 -8.83 -3.26 -34.33
CA ASN A 127 -9.64 -4.45 -34.15
C ASN A 127 -9.55 -5.34 -35.39
N SER A 128 -9.89 -6.61 -35.23
CA SER A 128 -9.97 -7.55 -36.35
C SER A 128 -11.13 -8.51 -36.12
N GLU A 129 -11.81 -8.87 -37.21
CA GLU A 129 -12.76 -10.00 -37.22
C GLU A 129 -12.05 -11.34 -36.98
N GLY A 130 -10.71 -11.33 -37.01
CA GLY A 130 -9.86 -12.44 -36.62
C GLY A 130 -9.66 -13.48 -37.70
N GLY A 131 -9.00 -14.56 -37.28
CA GLY A 131 -8.82 -15.79 -38.07
C GLY A 131 -9.37 -16.97 -37.30
N TRP A 132 -8.61 -18.06 -37.22
CA TRP A 132 -9.00 -19.27 -36.49
C TRP A 132 -9.29 -19.05 -34.98
N TRP A 133 -8.81 -17.94 -34.41
CA TRP A 133 -8.95 -17.58 -32.99
C TRP A 133 -10.15 -16.66 -32.70
N GLY A 134 -10.96 -16.33 -33.72
CA GLY A 134 -12.13 -15.45 -33.57
C GLY A 134 -11.77 -13.96 -33.54
N PRO A 135 -12.80 -13.09 -33.47
CA PRO A 135 -12.61 -11.64 -33.50
C PRO A 135 -11.87 -11.15 -32.26
N VAL A 136 -11.07 -10.10 -32.44
CA VAL A 136 -10.31 -9.44 -31.38
C VAL A 136 -10.64 -7.96 -31.36
N SER A 137 -11.02 -7.47 -30.18
CA SER A 137 -11.24 -6.06 -29.91
C SER A 137 -10.23 -5.53 -28.89
N TYR A 138 -9.67 -4.37 -29.19
CA TYR A 138 -8.73 -3.62 -28.37
C TYR A 138 -9.27 -2.22 -28.03
N GLU A 139 -10.59 -2.04 -28.01
CA GLU A 139 -11.24 -0.77 -27.69
C GLU A 139 -10.88 -0.25 -26.30
N ASN A 140 -10.52 -1.15 -25.38
CA ASN A 140 -10.14 -0.82 -24.02
C ASN A 140 -8.63 -0.91 -23.77
N SER A 141 -7.80 -0.88 -24.82
CA SER A 141 -6.35 -0.82 -24.69
C SER A 141 -5.86 0.62 -24.64
N HIS A 142 -5.15 0.96 -23.57
CA HIS A 142 -4.62 2.30 -23.28
C HIS A 142 -3.09 2.33 -23.29
N GLY A 143 -2.44 1.27 -23.78
CA GLY A 143 -1.01 1.25 -24.09
C GLY A 143 -0.09 0.80 -22.94
N VAL A 144 -0.63 0.43 -21.78
CA VAL A 144 0.16 -0.12 -20.66
C VAL A 144 -0.49 -1.40 -20.15
N ALA A 145 0.18 -2.52 -20.39
CA ALA A 145 -0.17 -3.79 -19.78
C ALA A 145 0.48 -3.93 -18.40
N ILE A 146 -0.17 -4.65 -17.51
CA ILE A 146 0.36 -5.01 -16.19
C ILE A 146 0.00 -6.47 -15.87
N TYR A 147 0.86 -7.13 -15.10
CA TYR A 147 0.68 -8.52 -14.71
C TYR A 147 -0.37 -8.64 -13.59
N MET A 148 -1.42 -9.41 -13.84
CA MET A 148 -2.50 -9.72 -12.89
C MET A 148 -2.85 -11.19 -13.01
N PRO A 149 -2.07 -12.07 -12.36
CA PRO A 149 -2.26 -13.49 -12.55
C PRO A 149 -3.52 -14.00 -11.86
N SER A 150 -4.07 -15.07 -12.45
CA SER A 150 -5.27 -15.75 -11.94
C SER A 150 -4.94 -16.67 -10.75
N SER A 151 -3.69 -17.13 -10.69
CA SER A 151 -3.07 -17.92 -9.63
C SER A 151 -1.83 -17.20 -9.08
N GLY A 152 -1.23 -17.72 -8.01
CA GLY A 152 0.01 -17.20 -7.41
C GLY A 152 1.05 -16.63 -8.39
N LEU A 153 1.90 -15.71 -7.91
CA LEU A 153 2.96 -15.09 -8.69
C LEU A 153 3.76 -16.12 -9.51
N GLY A 154 3.95 -15.83 -10.80
CA GLY A 154 4.86 -16.60 -11.64
C GLY A 154 6.29 -16.61 -11.09
N ALA A 155 7.00 -17.70 -11.33
CA ALA A 155 8.37 -17.86 -10.87
C ALA A 155 9.28 -16.70 -11.34
N GLY A 156 10.01 -16.10 -10.40
CA GLY A 156 10.93 -14.99 -10.66
C GLY A 156 10.27 -13.62 -10.81
N TYR A 157 8.94 -13.49 -10.66
CA TYR A 157 8.28 -12.19 -10.72
C TYR A 157 8.76 -11.24 -9.62
N ASP A 158 8.93 -11.75 -8.40
CA ASP A 158 9.43 -11.03 -7.22
C ASP A 158 10.90 -10.57 -7.39
N GLU A 159 11.62 -11.10 -8.38
CA GLU A 159 13.00 -10.70 -8.68
C GLU A 159 13.07 -9.50 -9.63
N LEU A 160 11.97 -9.15 -10.30
CA LEU A 160 11.90 -8.02 -11.23
C LEU A 160 12.12 -6.69 -10.51
N ALA A 161 12.77 -5.74 -11.18
CA ALA A 161 12.90 -4.37 -10.66
C ALA A 161 11.51 -3.75 -10.38
N TRP A 162 10.54 -4.02 -11.26
CA TRP A 162 9.16 -3.59 -11.06
C TRP A 162 8.58 -4.11 -9.74
N ALA A 163 8.64 -5.41 -9.47
CA ALA A 163 8.13 -5.98 -8.22
C ALA A 163 8.87 -5.40 -7.01
N LYS A 164 10.19 -5.25 -7.06
CA LYS A 164 10.98 -4.72 -5.94
C LYS A 164 10.67 -3.28 -5.55
N TYR A 165 10.29 -2.44 -6.51
CA TYR A 165 10.07 -1.01 -6.28
C TYR A 165 8.59 -0.63 -6.27
N SER A 166 7.71 -1.52 -6.73
CA SER A 166 6.27 -1.32 -6.67
C SER A 166 5.66 -2.10 -5.51
N ASN A 167 4.46 -1.70 -5.07
CA ASN A 167 3.67 -2.49 -4.12
C ASN A 167 2.82 -3.55 -4.85
N TRP A 168 3.22 -3.93 -6.07
CA TRP A 168 2.34 -4.66 -6.97
C TRP A 168 2.29 -6.15 -6.65
N ASP A 169 3.40 -6.76 -6.22
CA ASP A 169 3.39 -8.16 -5.82
C ASP A 169 2.71 -8.36 -4.46
N GLU A 170 2.80 -7.39 -3.53
CA GLU A 170 1.98 -7.40 -2.31
C GLU A 170 0.49 -7.28 -2.65
N PHE A 171 0.14 -6.40 -3.60
CA PHE A 171 -1.24 -6.28 -4.08
C PHE A 171 -1.74 -7.59 -4.70
N ILE A 172 -0.91 -8.26 -5.51
CA ILE A 172 -1.24 -9.57 -6.08
C ILE A 172 -1.48 -10.60 -4.98
N LYS A 173 -0.54 -10.74 -4.04
CA LYS A 173 -0.68 -11.64 -2.90
C LYS A 173 -1.99 -11.37 -2.14
N TRP A 174 -2.27 -10.09 -1.83
CA TRP A 174 -3.47 -9.69 -1.12
C TRP A 174 -4.77 -10.11 -1.82
N TYR A 175 -4.93 -9.85 -3.12
CA TYR A 175 -6.20 -10.24 -3.78
C TYR A 175 -6.30 -11.75 -4.02
N GLN A 176 -5.18 -12.47 -3.99
CA GLN A 176 -5.13 -13.93 -4.19
C GLN A 176 -5.29 -14.74 -2.92
N GLU A 177 -5.02 -14.16 -1.75
CA GLU A 177 -5.32 -14.79 -0.46
C GLU A 177 -6.77 -15.29 -0.45
N ASN A 178 -6.94 -16.58 -0.19
CA ASN A 178 -8.25 -17.20 -0.08
C ASN A 178 -9.02 -16.56 1.07
N ASP A 179 -10.27 -16.17 0.83
CA ASP A 179 -11.19 -15.64 1.87
C ASP A 179 -11.48 -16.65 3.00
N LYS A 180 -10.96 -17.88 2.89
CA LYS A 180 -10.97 -18.89 3.95
C LYS A 180 -10.01 -18.56 5.10
N GLU A 181 -8.92 -17.81 4.88
CA GLU A 181 -8.00 -17.38 5.96
C GLU A 181 -8.53 -16.15 6.71
N ASN A 182 -9.35 -15.30 6.09
CA ASN A 182 -10.04 -14.18 6.77
C ASN A 182 -11.42 -14.56 7.34
N LYS A 183 -11.72 -15.87 7.41
CA LYS A 183 -12.77 -16.42 8.29
C LYS A 183 -12.24 -16.71 9.70
N LEU A 184 -11.10 -16.14 10.09
CA LEU A 184 -10.91 -15.71 11.48
C LEU A 184 -11.91 -14.57 11.75
N THR A 185 -13.14 -14.99 12.05
CA THR A 185 -14.08 -14.27 12.91
C THR A 185 -14.22 -12.77 12.62
N SER A 186 -15.01 -12.43 11.59
CA SER A 186 -15.73 -11.14 11.56
C SER A 186 -16.72 -10.94 12.73
N ASN A 187 -16.71 -11.84 13.72
CA ASN A 187 -17.33 -11.72 15.03
C ASN A 187 -16.35 -11.33 16.14
N GLU A 188 -15.03 -11.38 15.91
CA GLU A 188 -14.07 -10.71 16.77
C GLU A 188 -13.95 -9.29 16.24
N LYS A 189 -14.71 -8.38 16.85
CA LYS A 189 -14.44 -6.94 16.74
C LYS A 189 -12.94 -6.75 16.82
N SER A 190 -12.35 -6.11 15.81
CA SER A 190 -10.99 -5.57 15.84
C SER A 190 -10.77 -4.98 17.23
N SER A 191 -10.06 -5.74 18.06
CA SER A 191 -10.05 -5.45 19.48
C SER A 191 -8.89 -4.51 19.71
N SER A 192 -9.20 -3.25 19.97
CA SER A 192 -8.18 -2.30 20.40
C SER A 192 -7.59 -2.82 21.71
N VAL A 193 -6.28 -3.08 21.73
CA VAL A 193 -5.60 -3.58 22.92
C VAL A 193 -4.62 -2.55 23.42
N LYS A 194 -4.66 -2.27 24.73
CA LYS A 194 -3.62 -1.48 25.39
C LYS A 194 -2.42 -2.36 25.70
N ILE A 195 -1.24 -1.92 25.32
CA ILE A 195 0.02 -2.61 25.62
C ILE A 195 0.22 -2.75 27.13
N GLY A 196 -0.19 -1.76 27.92
CA GLY A 196 -0.10 -1.84 29.39
C GLY A 196 -0.92 -2.99 29.99
N ASP A 197 -2.07 -3.31 29.39
CA ASP A 197 -2.92 -4.42 29.83
C ASP A 197 -2.28 -5.77 29.45
N LEU A 198 -1.62 -5.85 28.29
CA LEU A 198 -0.91 -7.05 27.82
C LEU A 198 0.32 -7.38 28.65
N LEU A 199 1.09 -6.36 29.02
CA LEU A 199 2.35 -6.52 29.73
C LEU A 199 2.18 -6.40 31.24
N ASN A 200 0.93 -6.41 31.74
CA ASN A 200 0.65 -6.28 33.16
C ASN A 200 1.34 -7.39 33.97
N GLY A 201 1.92 -7.03 35.10
CA GLY A 201 2.67 -7.95 35.97
C GLY A 201 4.14 -8.14 35.60
N LEU A 202 4.60 -7.66 34.43
CA LEU A 202 6.02 -7.65 34.12
C LEU A 202 6.76 -6.53 34.88
N PRO A 203 8.01 -6.78 35.35
CA PRO A 203 8.88 -5.72 35.84
C PRO A 203 9.07 -4.61 34.80
N VAL A 204 9.23 -3.36 35.26
CA VAL A 204 9.40 -2.19 34.38
C VAL A 204 10.57 -2.38 33.39
N SER A 205 11.69 -2.93 33.86
CA SER A 205 12.86 -3.23 33.01
C SER A 205 12.52 -4.20 31.87
N ASP A 206 11.69 -5.19 32.16
CA ASP A 206 11.38 -6.28 31.22
C ASP A 206 10.31 -5.82 30.21
N LYS A 207 9.37 -4.98 30.64
CA LYS A 207 8.48 -4.24 29.71
C LYS A 207 9.29 -3.42 28.72
N ILE A 208 10.30 -2.69 29.21
CA ILE A 208 11.13 -1.83 28.36
C ILE A 208 11.95 -2.67 27.39
N SER A 209 12.58 -3.75 27.87
CA SER A 209 13.35 -4.68 27.04
C SER A 209 12.48 -5.31 25.94
N PHE A 210 11.27 -5.76 26.29
CA PHE A 210 10.29 -6.26 25.31
C PHE A 210 9.95 -5.21 24.26
N MET A 211 9.54 -4.00 24.67
CA MET A 211 9.17 -2.93 23.75
C MET A 211 10.34 -2.50 22.85
N ASN A 212 11.55 -2.45 23.38
CA ASN A 212 12.75 -2.09 22.63
C ASN A 212 13.16 -3.16 21.60
N SER A 213 12.65 -4.39 21.72
CA SER A 213 12.87 -5.45 20.74
C SER A 213 11.95 -5.37 19.52
N ILE A 214 10.93 -4.49 19.57
CA ILE A 214 9.99 -4.29 18.47
C ILE A 214 10.72 -3.58 17.33
N ARG A 215 10.59 -4.14 16.13
CA ARG A 215 10.96 -3.49 14.87
C ARG A 215 9.71 -3.14 14.08
N ILE A 216 9.71 -1.97 13.47
CA ILE A 216 8.54 -1.42 12.80
C ILE A 216 8.84 -1.26 11.31
N TYR A 217 7.88 -1.69 10.49
CA TYR A 217 7.88 -1.47 9.06
C TYR A 217 6.54 -0.84 8.67
N ASN A 218 6.61 0.39 8.16
CA ASN A 218 5.44 1.13 7.66
C ASN A 218 4.28 1.22 8.68
N GLY A 219 4.59 1.54 9.95
CA GLY A 219 3.61 1.67 11.04
C GLY A 219 3.07 0.35 11.61
N ARG A 220 3.55 -0.80 11.11
CA ARG A 220 3.20 -2.14 11.58
C ARG A 220 4.39 -2.79 12.29
N VAL A 221 4.14 -3.57 13.33
CA VAL A 221 5.19 -4.39 13.95
C VAL A 221 5.62 -5.50 12.98
N ALA A 222 6.91 -5.51 12.65
CA ALA A 222 7.53 -6.44 11.71
C ALA A 222 8.23 -7.61 12.44
N SER A 223 8.81 -7.35 13.61
CA SER A 223 9.40 -8.39 14.46
C SER A 223 9.44 -7.95 15.93
N GLN A 224 9.49 -8.91 16.85
CA GLN A 224 9.67 -8.69 18.27
C GLN A 224 10.39 -9.89 18.92
N SER A 225 11.12 -9.66 20.02
CA SER A 225 11.68 -10.72 20.86
C SER A 225 10.74 -11.01 22.02
N TYR A 226 10.42 -12.29 22.23
CA TYR A 226 9.59 -12.75 23.36
C TYR A 226 10.41 -13.31 24.52
N TYR A 227 11.75 -13.22 24.46
CA TYR A 227 12.66 -13.72 25.49
C TYR A 227 12.30 -13.25 26.91
N GLU A 228 11.93 -11.97 27.05
CA GLU A 228 11.56 -11.40 28.35
C GLU A 228 10.24 -11.95 28.88
N LEU A 229 9.31 -12.33 28.00
CA LEU A 229 8.04 -12.94 28.39
C LEU A 229 8.28 -14.35 28.93
N GLU A 230 9.11 -15.14 28.22
CA GLU A 230 9.48 -16.50 28.64
C GLU A 230 10.29 -16.50 29.94
N LYS A 231 11.26 -15.60 30.07
CA LYS A 231 12.08 -15.42 31.27
C LYS A 231 11.23 -15.16 32.52
N ASN A 232 10.12 -14.43 32.36
CA ASN A 232 9.16 -14.16 33.44
C ASN A 232 8.11 -15.27 33.63
N LYS A 233 8.27 -16.42 32.97
CA LYS A 233 7.35 -17.57 33.04
C LYS A 233 5.90 -17.20 32.71
N MET A 234 5.71 -16.23 31.82
CA MET A 234 4.39 -15.93 31.28
C MET A 234 3.82 -17.18 30.61
N LYS A 235 2.53 -17.48 30.79
CA LYS A 235 1.95 -18.69 30.22
C LYS A 235 1.95 -18.58 28.70
N THR A 236 2.16 -19.70 28.00
CA THR A 236 2.10 -19.74 26.52
C THR A 236 0.83 -19.09 25.98
N SER A 237 -0.33 -19.36 26.58
CA SER A 237 -1.60 -18.73 26.17
C SER A 237 -1.64 -17.20 26.31
N GLU A 238 -0.86 -16.62 27.23
CA GLU A 238 -0.73 -15.17 27.40
C GLU A 238 0.23 -14.60 26.35
N ILE A 239 1.32 -15.32 26.05
CA ILE A 239 2.24 -14.98 24.96
C ILE A 239 1.50 -15.00 23.62
N ASP A 240 0.71 -16.04 23.34
CA ASP A 240 -0.08 -16.15 22.11
C ASP A 240 -1.05 -14.97 21.94
N LYS A 241 -1.68 -14.54 23.04
CA LYS A 241 -2.55 -13.37 23.05
C LYS A 241 -1.79 -12.07 22.77
N ILE A 242 -0.55 -11.95 23.23
CA ILE A 242 0.31 -10.81 22.91
C ILE A 242 0.68 -10.85 21.43
N LEU A 243 1.11 -12.01 20.93
CA LEU A 243 1.55 -12.21 19.55
C LEU A 243 0.43 -11.94 18.54
N SER A 244 -0.81 -12.34 18.84
CA SER A 244 -1.95 -12.08 17.98
C SER A 244 -2.24 -10.58 17.81
N VAL A 245 -2.02 -9.77 18.85
CA VAL A 245 -2.17 -8.30 18.77
C VAL A 245 -1.14 -7.67 17.83
N PHE A 246 0.06 -8.24 17.76
CA PHE A 246 1.11 -7.81 16.85
C PHE A 246 0.93 -8.38 15.42
N GLY A 247 -0.12 -9.18 15.20
CA GLY A 247 -0.37 -9.82 13.91
C GLY A 247 0.63 -10.92 13.56
N TYR A 248 1.31 -11.50 14.57
CA TYR A 248 2.19 -12.64 14.40
C TYR A 248 1.38 -13.93 14.36
N ASN A 249 1.68 -14.81 13.40
CA ASN A 249 1.05 -16.12 13.26
C ASN A 249 2.16 -17.17 13.14
N GLU A 250 2.31 -18.05 14.14
CA GLU A 250 3.38 -19.05 14.24
C GLU A 250 3.49 -19.97 13.01
N GLU A 251 2.37 -20.22 12.31
CA GLU A 251 2.35 -21.05 11.11
C GLU A 251 3.11 -20.44 9.91
N LYS A 252 3.50 -19.16 9.99
CA LYS A 252 4.27 -18.44 8.96
C LYS A 252 5.67 -18.06 9.44
N SER A 253 6.38 -18.94 10.16
CA SER A 253 7.85 -18.90 10.25
C SER A 253 8.47 -19.27 8.89
N ILE A 254 8.08 -18.54 7.85
CA ILE A 254 8.75 -18.53 6.56
C ILE A 254 10.17 -18.07 6.86
N GLU A 255 11.14 -18.89 6.46
CA GLU A 255 12.56 -18.57 6.39
C GLU A 255 12.70 -17.11 5.93
N GLN A 256 12.88 -16.18 6.88
CA GLN A 256 12.88 -14.76 6.59
C GLN A 256 14.16 -14.51 5.81
N LYS A 257 14.07 -14.52 4.47
CA LYS A 257 15.10 -13.98 3.60
C LYS A 257 15.46 -12.61 4.17
N PRO A 258 16.75 -12.27 4.29
CA PRO A 258 17.17 -11.00 4.88
C PRO A 258 16.43 -9.89 4.16
N ILE A 259 15.47 -9.27 4.87
CA ILE A 259 14.81 -8.05 4.42
C ILE A 259 15.96 -7.08 4.23
N LYS A 260 16.30 -6.76 2.97
CA LYS A 260 17.27 -5.70 2.69
C LYS A 260 16.80 -4.47 3.44
N GLU A 261 17.76 -3.73 3.99
CA GLU A 261 17.72 -2.50 4.79
C GLU A 261 16.77 -1.38 4.28
N VAL A 262 15.53 -1.70 3.92
CA VAL A 262 14.41 -0.78 3.84
C VAL A 262 14.11 -0.41 5.28
N SER A 263 13.82 0.88 5.53
CA SER A 263 13.82 1.57 6.83
C SER A 263 12.97 0.88 7.91
N MET A 264 13.45 -0.24 8.43
CA MET A 264 13.02 -0.79 9.70
C MET A 264 13.47 0.19 10.75
N VAL A 265 12.51 0.64 11.55
CA VAL A 265 12.81 1.50 12.68
C VAL A 265 12.82 0.64 13.92
N ASP A 266 13.96 0.58 14.59
CA ASP A 266 14.07 -0.05 15.90
C ASP A 266 13.33 0.84 16.91
N PHE A 267 12.37 0.26 17.64
CA PHE A 267 11.55 1.02 18.59
C PHE A 267 12.41 1.68 19.68
N SER A 268 13.52 1.04 20.05
CA SER A 268 14.49 1.57 21.00
C SER A 268 15.18 2.85 20.51
N GLU A 269 15.41 2.99 19.20
CA GLU A 269 16.00 4.19 18.64
C GLU A 269 15.05 5.36 18.83
N LEU A 270 13.76 5.19 18.50
CA LEU A 270 12.73 6.23 18.58
C LEU A 270 12.73 6.99 19.92
N PHE A 271 12.97 6.28 21.01
CA PHE A 271 12.91 6.81 22.37
C PHE A 271 14.28 6.90 23.07
N TYR A 272 15.37 6.89 22.31
CA TYR A 272 16.72 7.05 22.84
C TYR A 272 16.88 8.33 23.68
N GLY A 273 17.53 8.20 24.83
CA GLY A 273 17.80 9.32 25.76
C GLY A 273 16.65 9.64 26.73
N ILE A 274 15.51 8.96 26.63
CA ILE A 274 14.40 9.14 27.58
C ILE A 274 14.63 8.24 28.81
N PRO A 275 14.54 8.75 30.05
CA PRO A 275 14.70 7.93 31.24
C PRO A 275 13.67 6.79 31.32
N GLU A 276 14.11 5.60 31.72
CA GLU A 276 13.28 4.38 31.78
C GLU A 276 11.95 4.57 32.54
N LYS A 277 12.00 5.24 33.69
CA LYS A 277 10.81 5.54 34.51
C LYS A 277 9.72 6.31 33.75
N ASN A 278 10.11 7.09 32.75
CA ASN A 278 9.22 7.88 31.92
C ASN A 278 8.66 7.04 30.76
N LEU A 279 9.41 6.05 30.27
CA LEU A 279 8.99 5.15 29.20
C LEU A 279 7.89 4.18 29.63
N SER A 280 7.92 3.66 30.86
CA SER A 280 6.90 2.70 31.32
C SER A 280 5.48 3.25 31.18
N ASN A 281 5.23 4.48 31.66
CA ASN A 281 3.92 5.11 31.58
C ASN A 281 3.50 5.40 30.13
N PHE A 282 4.47 5.72 29.28
CA PHE A 282 4.24 5.92 27.85
C PHE A 282 3.84 4.60 27.18
N TYR A 283 4.57 3.50 27.42
CA TYR A 283 4.26 2.18 26.85
C TYR A 283 2.90 1.66 27.30
N ASP A 284 2.54 1.85 28.57
CA ASP A 284 1.23 1.44 29.09
C ASP A 284 0.06 2.20 28.42
N SER A 285 0.35 3.34 27.78
CA SER A 285 -0.65 4.15 27.08
C SER A 285 -0.85 3.78 25.60
N ILE A 286 0.04 2.95 25.03
CA ILE A 286 -0.03 2.58 23.62
C ILE A 286 -1.24 1.67 23.41
N VAL A 287 -2.06 2.02 22.42
CA VAL A 287 -3.16 1.20 21.93
C VAL A 287 -2.79 0.68 20.55
N MET A 288 -2.94 -0.62 20.36
CA MET A 288 -2.75 -1.29 19.07
C MET A 288 -4.06 -1.84 18.53
N VAL A 289 -4.14 -1.87 17.20
CA VAL A 289 -5.26 -2.43 16.44
C VAL A 289 -4.65 -3.21 15.27
N ASP A 290 -4.87 -4.52 15.26
CA ASP A 290 -4.45 -5.42 14.16
C ASP A 290 -2.98 -5.27 13.73
N GLY A 291 -2.07 -5.16 14.71
CA GLY A 291 -0.63 -5.00 14.49
C GLY A 291 -0.14 -3.57 14.23
N TYR A 292 -1.04 -2.58 14.18
CA TYR A 292 -0.71 -1.16 13.99
C TYR A 292 -0.82 -0.37 15.29
N PHE A 293 0.00 0.68 15.40
CA PHE A 293 -0.13 1.67 16.47
C PHE A 293 -1.33 2.58 16.19
N ALA A 294 -2.34 2.54 17.06
CA ALA A 294 -3.59 3.26 16.89
C ALA A 294 -3.65 4.56 17.71
N SER A 295 -3.07 4.58 18.93
CA SER A 295 -2.91 5.80 19.73
C SER A 295 -1.87 5.61 20.83
N MET A 296 -1.38 6.71 21.42
CA MET A 296 -0.45 6.72 22.55
C MET A 296 -0.58 8.03 23.32
N LYS A 297 -0.09 8.11 24.56
CA LYS A 297 -0.02 9.36 25.34
C LYS A 297 1.43 9.71 25.63
N ILE A 298 1.93 10.76 24.96
CA ILE A 298 3.31 11.23 25.15
C ILE A 298 3.54 11.72 26.60
N GLY A 299 2.57 12.33 27.27
CA GLY A 299 2.65 12.60 28.73
C GLY A 299 4.00 13.16 29.20
N GLU A 300 4.61 12.51 30.19
CA GLU A 300 5.90 12.93 30.77
C GLU A 300 7.11 12.75 29.84
N ILE A 301 6.99 12.01 28.73
CA ILE A 301 8.10 11.89 27.78
C ILE A 301 8.22 13.14 26.88
N ASP A 302 7.18 13.98 26.82
CA ASP A 302 7.12 15.17 25.97
C ASP A 302 8.28 16.14 26.22
N LYS A 303 8.66 16.30 27.50
CA LYS A 303 9.75 17.18 27.94
C LYS A 303 11.14 16.74 27.49
N PHE A 304 11.28 15.52 26.99
CA PHE A 304 12.54 14.98 26.48
C PHE A 304 12.60 14.96 24.95
N LEU A 305 11.52 15.37 24.26
CA LEU A 305 11.42 15.27 22.81
C LEU A 305 11.40 16.66 22.17
N THR A 306 12.30 16.88 21.20
CA THR A 306 12.20 18.06 20.33
C THR A 306 11.00 17.92 19.38
N PRO A 307 10.48 19.03 18.82
CA PRO A 307 9.42 18.96 17.81
C PRO A 307 9.74 18.02 16.65
N GLU A 308 10.97 18.06 16.13
CA GLU A 308 11.44 17.22 15.02
C GLU A 308 11.45 15.74 15.43
N ARG A 309 11.85 15.45 16.68
CA ARG A 309 11.83 14.07 17.18
C ARG A 309 10.41 13.54 17.34
N LYS A 310 9.46 14.37 17.78
CA LYS A 310 8.04 14.00 17.85
C LYS A 310 7.51 13.65 16.46
N GLU A 311 7.86 14.44 15.45
CA GLU A 311 7.48 14.19 14.06
C GLU A 311 8.06 12.87 13.55
N GLN A 312 9.36 12.61 13.78
CA GLN A 312 9.99 11.34 13.42
C GLN A 312 9.32 10.12 14.07
N ILE A 313 9.00 10.20 15.37
CA ILE A 313 8.29 9.13 16.09
C ILE A 313 6.92 8.89 15.46
N LEU A 314 6.16 9.96 15.20
CA LEU A 314 4.82 9.85 14.63
C LEU A 314 4.85 9.31 13.21
N ASP A 315 5.82 9.70 12.39
CA ASP A 315 5.94 9.23 11.01
C ASP A 315 6.44 7.78 10.95
N SER A 316 7.22 7.34 11.93
CA SER A 316 7.67 5.94 12.02
C SER A 316 6.55 5.02 12.50
N LEU A 317 5.81 5.44 13.52
CA LEU A 317 4.73 4.64 14.12
C LEU A 317 3.44 4.72 13.29
N MET A 318 3.22 5.83 12.57
CA MET A 318 1.97 6.15 11.87
C MET A 318 2.21 6.89 10.53
N PRO A 319 2.94 6.28 9.57
CA PRO A 319 3.48 6.93 8.35
C PRO A 319 2.48 7.51 7.35
N ASN A 320 1.17 7.21 7.45
CA ASN A 320 0.20 7.50 6.39
C ASN A 320 -0.86 8.57 6.69
N PHE A 321 -0.63 9.46 7.67
CA PHE A 321 -1.47 10.66 7.83
C PHE A 321 -0.82 11.88 7.18
N ASN A 322 -0.66 11.86 5.86
CA ASN A 322 0.01 12.95 5.14
C ASN A 322 -0.76 14.30 5.28
N ASN A 323 -0.06 15.26 5.89
CA ASN A 323 -0.13 16.73 5.70
C ASN A 323 -1.46 17.47 6.01
N SER A 324 -1.66 17.82 7.28
CA SER A 324 -2.75 18.70 7.75
C SER A 324 -2.53 20.20 7.50
N LYS A 325 -1.55 20.62 6.67
CA LYS A 325 -1.30 22.06 6.41
C LYS A 325 -2.19 22.68 5.34
N ASP A 326 -2.97 21.92 4.57
CA ASP A 326 -3.71 22.45 3.40
C ASP A 326 -5.20 22.08 3.29
N ARG A 327 -5.91 21.81 4.39
CA ARG A 327 -7.38 21.67 4.32
C ARG A 327 -8.10 22.80 5.04
N LYS A 328 -8.73 23.66 4.24
CA LYS A 328 -9.79 24.57 4.67
C LYS A 328 -10.89 23.77 5.36
N ARG A 329 -11.41 24.36 6.44
CA ARG A 329 -12.60 23.97 7.18
C ARG A 329 -13.66 23.46 6.22
N ASP A 330 -14.00 22.19 6.34
CA ASP A 330 -15.35 21.73 6.64
C ASP A 330 -15.32 20.19 6.74
N GLU A 331 -15.79 19.69 7.89
CA GLU A 331 -16.22 18.30 8.13
C GLU A 331 -15.15 17.22 8.44
N TRP A 332 -14.56 17.37 9.64
CA TRP A 332 -14.10 16.37 10.63
C TRP A 332 -13.29 15.13 10.20
N CYS A 333 -11.99 15.33 10.05
CA CYS A 333 -10.92 14.47 10.57
C CYS A 333 -9.77 15.39 10.98
N GLU A 334 -9.71 15.76 12.26
CA GLU A 334 -8.67 16.66 12.77
C GLU A 334 -7.54 15.86 13.41
N VAL A 335 -6.31 16.09 12.92
CA VAL A 335 -5.08 15.76 13.64
C VAL A 335 -4.96 16.77 14.77
N TRP A 336 -5.36 16.39 15.98
CA TRP A 336 -5.14 17.24 17.14
C TRP A 336 -3.79 16.94 17.77
N ILE A 337 -2.82 17.84 17.59
CA ILE A 337 -1.83 18.09 18.64
C ILE A 337 -2.57 18.97 19.66
N VAL A 338 -3.35 18.35 20.56
CA VAL A 338 -3.86 19.11 21.70
C VAL A 338 -2.66 19.36 22.61
N ASN A 339 -2.07 20.54 22.50
CA ASN A 339 -1.12 21.03 23.50
C ASN A 339 -1.89 21.48 24.76
N ASP A 340 -2.80 20.65 25.24
CA ASP A 340 -3.27 20.68 26.62
C ASP A 340 -2.42 19.67 27.38
N SER A 341 -1.17 20.06 27.58
CA SER A 341 -0.19 19.56 28.54
C SER A 341 0.09 18.05 28.70
N LYS A 342 -0.68 17.08 28.15
CA LYS A 342 -0.57 15.65 28.53
C LYS A 342 -0.94 14.57 27.50
N ASN A 343 -1.43 14.87 26.29
CA ASN A 343 -1.78 13.80 25.31
C ASN A 343 -1.39 14.18 23.86
N VAL A 344 -0.97 13.20 23.05
CA VAL A 344 -0.75 13.37 21.61
C VAL A 344 -1.49 12.27 20.88
N TYR A 345 -2.52 12.62 20.11
CA TYR A 345 -3.32 11.68 19.34
C TYR A 345 -2.99 11.80 17.85
N ARG A 346 -2.53 10.72 17.24
CA ARG A 346 -2.82 10.43 15.83
C ARG A 346 -3.58 9.11 15.87
N GLY A 347 -4.77 9.03 15.28
CA GLY A 347 -5.60 7.82 15.34
C GLY A 347 -7.06 8.07 14.94
N CYS A 348 -7.62 7.16 14.14
CA CYS A 348 -9.04 7.11 13.81
C CYS A 348 -9.84 6.59 15.01
N SER A 349 -10.87 7.35 15.44
CA SER A 349 -11.83 6.86 16.43
C SER A 349 -12.78 5.88 15.76
N TYR A 350 -12.67 4.59 16.09
CA TYR A 350 -13.77 3.65 15.99
C TYR A 350 -14.20 3.29 17.41
N GLN A 351 -15.26 3.95 17.92
CA GLN A 351 -15.98 3.48 19.10
C GLN A 351 -17.49 3.63 18.92
N GLU A 352 -18.20 2.51 19.05
CA GLU A 352 -19.65 2.28 18.85
C GLU A 352 -20.60 3.06 19.79
N LYS A 353 -20.12 4.04 20.56
CA LYS A 353 -20.95 4.77 21.54
C LYS A 353 -20.94 6.29 21.39
N TYR A 354 -20.25 6.85 20.40
CA TYR A 354 -20.23 8.28 20.15
C TYR A 354 -20.71 8.60 18.73
N VAL A 355 -21.88 9.24 18.64
CA VAL A 355 -22.35 9.90 17.43
C VAL A 355 -21.77 11.31 17.44
N CYS A 356 -20.96 11.66 16.45
CA CYS A 356 -20.59 13.06 16.22
C CYS A 356 -21.84 13.82 15.77
N ASN A 357 -22.37 14.67 16.65
CA ASN A 357 -23.35 15.69 16.30
C ASN A 357 -22.75 17.07 16.61
N SER A 358 -22.80 17.95 15.61
CA SER A 358 -22.38 19.34 15.62
C SER A 358 -23.15 20.15 16.67
N ALA A 359 -22.56 20.40 17.84
CA ALA A 359 -22.68 21.65 18.59
C ALA A 359 -21.96 21.57 19.94
N THR A 360 -21.00 22.48 20.11
CA THR A 360 -20.45 23.00 21.37
C THR A 360 -19.61 22.06 22.24
N CYS A 361 -18.30 22.27 22.22
CA CYS A 361 -17.40 21.87 23.30
C CYS A 361 -17.64 22.76 24.54
N LYS A 362 -18.39 22.22 25.49
CA LYS A 362 -18.19 22.37 26.93
C LYS A 362 -18.17 20.98 27.54
#